data_AF-A0A7D4AAM8-F1
#
_entry.id   AF-A0A7D4AAM8-F1
#
_cell.length_a   1.000
_cell.length_b   1.000
_cell.length_c   1.000
_cell.angle_alpha   90.00
_cell.angle_beta   90.00
_cell.angle_gamma   90.00
#
_symmetry.space_group_name_H-M   'P 1'
#
loop_
_entity.id
_entity.type
_entity.pdbx_description
1 polymer ?
#
loop_
_entity_poly.entity_id
_entity_poly.type
_entity_poly.pdbx_seq_one_letter_code
_entity_poly.pdbx_strand_id
1 'polypeptide(L)'
;MSTRFLTHFGAFTLASFAVLFGLRAGFSAAVIHPLAPYVLGVLLALTLLTYWFTARATRRSPDNFLAAYFGGVGLRLVLGIGMVLAYFYRGGINDDHGLLTFLGAFFTGYFLCAGFEIWAIFSNLRPFSAKQLPKSE
;
A
#
# COMPACT_ATOMS: atom_id res chain seq x y z
N MET A 1 10.19 -12.44 8.79
CA MET A 1 10.17 -11.07 8.24
C MET A 1 11.59 -10.56 8.26
N SER A 2 12.11 -9.96 7.18
CA SER A 2 13.49 -9.46 7.14
C SER A 2 13.57 -8.12 7.88
N THR A 3 14.55 -7.95 8.78
CA THR A 3 14.76 -6.71 9.54
C THR A 3 14.95 -5.52 8.61
N ARG A 4 15.62 -5.73 7.47
CA ARG A 4 15.81 -4.69 6.44
C ARG A 4 14.48 -4.21 5.86
N PHE A 5 13.55 -5.11 5.55
CA PHE A 5 12.23 -4.72 5.04
C PHE A 5 11.48 -3.87 6.05
N LEU A 6 11.53 -4.24 7.34
CA LEU A 6 10.85 -3.48 8.39
C LEU A 6 11.41 -2.07 8.54
N THR A 7 12.72 -1.88 8.41
CA THR A 7 13.36 -0.56 8.42
C THR A 7 12.92 0.28 7.21
N HIS A 8 12.88 -0.29 6.00
CA HIS A 8 12.47 0.44 4.80
C HIS A 8 10.97 0.78 4.84
N PHE A 9 10.14 -0.16 5.31
CA PHE A 9 8.71 0.07 5.51
C PHE A 9 8.44 1.13 6.59
N GLY A 10 9.20 1.10 7.69
CA GLY A 10 9.14 2.11 8.74
C GLY A 10 9.53 3.49 8.22
N ALA A 11 10.64 3.60 7.50
CA ALA A 11 11.08 4.84 6.88
C ALA A 11 10.05 5.37 5.86
N PHE A 12 9.49 4.49 5.02
CA PHE A 12 8.45 4.84 4.06
C PHE A 12 7.16 5.31 4.75
N THR A 13 6.74 4.62 5.81
CA THR A 13 5.59 5.01 6.63
C THR A 13 5.80 6.39 7.22
N LEU A 14 6.96 6.62 7.85
CA LEU A 14 7.29 7.87 8.51
C LEU A 14 7.39 9.02 7.50
N ALA A 15 7.99 8.78 6.33
CA ALA A 15 8.04 9.76 5.24
C ALA A 15 6.64 10.07 4.69
N SER A 16 5.79 9.05 4.49
CA SER A 16 4.42 9.23 3.99
C SER A 16 3.57 10.05 4.96
N PHE A 17 3.66 9.77 6.27
CA PHE A 17 3.00 10.56 7.29
C PHE A 17 3.59 11.97 7.39
N ALA A 18 4.91 12.14 7.31
CA ALA A 18 5.55 13.46 7.35
C ALA A 18 5.10 14.35 6.18
N VAL A 19 5.02 13.80 4.96
CA VAL A 19 4.51 14.50 3.79
C VAL A 19 3.03 14.85 3.97
N LEU A 20 2.21 13.91 4.44
CA LEU A 20 0.77 14.14 4.64
C LEU A 20 0.50 15.20 5.72
N PHE A 21 1.20 15.14 6.85
CA PHE A 21 1.09 16.14 7.91
C PHE A 21 1.70 17.49 7.51
N GLY A 22 2.80 17.51 6.76
CA GLY A 22 3.41 18.72 6.23
C GLY A 22 2.48 19.45 5.24
N LEU A 23 1.88 18.71 4.30
CA LEU A 23 0.87 19.26 3.40
C LEU A 23 -0.36 19.74 4.18
N ARG A 24 -0.78 19.04 5.24
CA ARG A 24 -1.94 19.44 6.06
C ARG A 24 -1.67 20.74 6.82
N ALA A 25 -0.45 20.92 7.30
CA ALA A 25 -0.01 22.15 7.96
C ALA A 25 0.08 23.34 6.97
N GLY A 26 0.47 23.09 5.72
CA GLY A 26 0.60 24.13 4.70
C GLY A 26 -0.71 24.54 4.01
N PHE A 27 -1.64 23.60 3.80
CA PHE A 27 -2.82 23.80 2.96
C PHE A 27 -4.17 23.70 3.71
N SER A 28 -4.16 23.45 5.02
CA SER A 28 -5.36 23.35 5.87
C SER A 28 -6.35 22.26 5.40
N ALA A 29 -7.50 22.15 6.07
CA ALA A 29 -8.56 21.17 5.76
C ALA A 29 -9.23 21.38 4.38
N ALA A 30 -8.89 22.47 3.69
CA ALA A 30 -9.37 22.76 2.34
C ALA A 30 -8.78 21.82 1.27
N VAL A 31 -7.57 21.29 1.49
CA VAL A 31 -6.87 20.42 0.51
C VAL A 31 -6.69 19.00 1.02
N ILE A 32 -6.54 18.81 2.33
CA ILE A 32 -6.39 17.47 2.92
C ILE A 32 -7.57 17.14 3.80
N HIS A 33 -8.34 16.14 3.34
CA HIS A 33 -9.48 15.63 4.06
C HIS A 33 -9.06 15.13 5.45
N PRO A 34 -9.81 15.42 6.54
CA PRO A 34 -9.46 15.00 7.89
C PRO A 34 -9.35 13.47 8.06
N LEU A 35 -9.97 12.70 7.16
CA LEU A 35 -9.88 11.23 7.11
C LEU A 35 -8.63 10.69 6.39
N ALA A 36 -7.89 11.53 5.66
CA ALA A 36 -6.69 11.13 4.91
C ALA A 36 -5.64 10.35 5.73
N PRO A 37 -5.28 10.73 6.99
CA PRO A 37 -4.33 9.95 7.78
C PRO A 37 -4.86 8.56 8.16
N TYR A 38 -6.18 8.41 8.34
CA TYR A 38 -6.79 7.09 8.59
C TYR A 38 -6.73 6.21 7.34
N VAL A 39 -7.04 6.77 6.16
CA VAL A 39 -6.92 6.06 4.89
C VAL A 39 -5.49 5.61 4.63
N LEU A 40 -4.52 6.50 4.81
CA LEU A 40 -3.09 6.19 4.68
C LEU A 40 -2.69 5.08 5.66
N GLY A 41 -3.11 5.20 6.93
CA GLY A 41 -2.85 4.20 7.96
C GLY A 41 -3.40 2.82 7.60
N VAL A 42 -4.63 2.74 7.09
CA VAL A 42 -5.22 1.47 6.65
C VAL A 42 -4.48 0.91 5.45
N LEU A 43 -4.12 1.73 4.45
CA LEU A 43 -3.37 1.28 3.29
C LEU A 43 -1.97 0.75 3.66
N LEU A 44 -1.29 1.40 4.61
CA LEU A 44 -0.01 0.95 5.14
C LEU A 44 -0.15 -0.35 5.93
N ALA A 45 -1.15 -0.45 6.81
CA ALA A 45 -1.46 -1.66 7.54
C ALA A 45 -1.78 -2.82 6.60
N LEU A 46 -2.54 -2.56 5.53
CA LEU A 46 -2.81 -3.55 4.48
C LEU A 46 -1.52 -4.00 3.84
N THR A 47 -0.68 -3.07 3.42
CA THR A 47 0.60 -3.38 2.74
C THR A 47 1.50 -4.24 3.63
N LEU A 48 1.52 -3.96 4.94
CA LEU A 48 2.23 -4.78 5.92
C LEU A 48 1.66 -6.20 6.02
N LEU A 49 0.33 -6.30 6.10
CA LEU A 49 -0.40 -7.56 6.21
C LEU A 49 -0.25 -8.42 4.96
N THR A 50 -0.35 -7.81 3.77
CA THR A 50 -0.11 -8.46 2.49
C THR A 50 1.32 -8.99 2.41
N TYR A 51 2.31 -8.18 2.77
CA TYR A 51 3.70 -8.64 2.79
C TYR A 51 3.92 -9.78 3.79
N TRP A 52 3.31 -9.70 4.98
CA TRP A 52 3.37 -10.77 5.96
C TRP A 52 2.75 -12.07 5.42
N PHE A 53 1.60 -11.98 4.75
CA PHE A 53 0.93 -13.10 4.13
C PHE A 53 1.77 -13.71 2.99
N THR A 54 2.32 -12.88 2.11
CA THR A 54 3.22 -13.29 1.02
C THR A 54 4.47 -13.96 1.55
N ALA A 55 5.11 -13.41 2.60
CA ALA A 55 6.28 -13.99 3.25
C ALA A 55 5.97 -15.32 3.98
N ARG A 56 4.76 -15.46 4.52
CA ARG A 56 4.27 -16.71 5.14
C ARG A 56 3.99 -17.78 4.08
N ALA A 57 3.40 -17.40 2.96
CA ALA A 57 3.04 -18.28 1.85
C ALA A 57 4.28 -18.80 1.11
N THR A 58 5.25 -17.93 0.79
CA THR A 58 6.52 -18.32 0.15
C THR A 58 7.37 -19.25 0.98
N ARG A 59 7.29 -19.18 2.31
CA ARG A 59 7.97 -20.12 3.20
C ARG A 59 7.39 -21.55 3.11
N ARG A 60 6.16 -21.72 2.64
CA ARG A 60 5.53 -23.03 2.48
C ARG A 60 5.72 -23.61 1.07
N SER A 61 5.52 -22.80 0.03
CA SER A 61 5.71 -23.22 -1.37
C SER A 61 6.05 -22.02 -2.28
N PRO A 62 7.07 -22.12 -3.16
CA PRO A 62 7.40 -21.07 -4.13
C PRO A 62 6.26 -20.74 -5.11
N ASP A 63 5.45 -21.74 -5.49
CA ASP A 63 4.34 -21.58 -6.44
C ASP A 63 3.18 -20.73 -5.89
N ASN A 64 3.06 -20.64 -4.55
CA ASN A 64 2.03 -19.83 -3.90
C ASN A 64 2.38 -18.33 -3.87
N PHE A 65 3.56 -17.92 -4.32
CA PHE A 65 3.95 -16.51 -4.35
C PHE A 65 3.01 -15.67 -5.22
N LEU A 66 2.69 -16.16 -6.41
CA LEU A 66 1.84 -15.46 -7.36
C LEU A 66 0.41 -15.32 -6.83
N ALA A 67 -0.13 -16.40 -6.25
CA ALA A 67 -1.46 -16.40 -5.64
C ALA A 67 -1.55 -15.46 -4.41
N ALA A 68 -0.51 -15.42 -3.57
CA ALA A 68 -0.46 -14.50 -2.44
C ALA A 68 -0.36 -13.03 -2.89
N TYR A 69 0.38 -12.76 -3.96
CA TYR A 69 0.46 -11.42 -4.57
C TYR A 69 -0.88 -10.97 -5.16
N PHE A 70 -1.49 -11.76 -6.03
CA PHE A 70 -2.79 -11.44 -6.61
C PHE A 70 -3.88 -11.36 -5.54
N GLY A 71 -3.82 -12.20 -4.50
CA GLY A 71 -4.69 -12.09 -3.33
C GLY A 71 -4.50 -10.77 -2.59
N GLY A 72 -3.25 -10.32 -2.45
CA GLY A 72 -2.90 -9.02 -1.88
C GLY A 72 -3.42 -7.82 -2.66
N VAL A 73 -3.19 -7.81 -3.97
CA VAL A 73 -3.70 -6.79 -4.89
C VAL A 73 -5.23 -6.78 -4.90
N GLY A 74 -5.85 -7.96 -4.95
CA GLY A 74 -7.30 -8.14 -4.89
C GLY A 74 -7.89 -7.63 -3.57
N LEU A 75 -7.30 -7.99 -2.44
CA LEU A 75 -7.71 -7.52 -1.12
C LEU A 75 -7.62 -5.98 -1.04
N ARG A 76 -6.54 -5.41 -1.57
CA ARG A 76 -6.33 -3.96 -1.63
C ARG A 76 -7.38 -3.25 -2.49
N LEU A 77 -7.72 -3.82 -3.64
CA LEU A 77 -8.79 -3.33 -4.51
C LEU A 77 -10.14 -3.38 -3.81
N VAL A 78 -10.50 -4.52 -3.20
CA VAL A 78 -11.77 -4.68 -2.49
C VAL A 78 -11.89 -3.71 -1.31
N LEU A 79 -10.84 -3.58 -0.49
CA LEU A 79 -10.83 -2.62 0.61
C LEU A 79 -10.82 -1.17 0.13
N GLY A 80 -10.14 -0.89 -0.98
CA GLY A 80 -10.14 0.42 -1.60
C GLY A 80 -11.52 0.84 -2.08
N ILE A 81 -12.18 -0.05 -2.82
CA ILE A 81 -13.56 0.11 -3.27
C ILE A 81 -14.49 0.25 -2.06
N GLY A 82 -14.32 -0.59 -1.04
CA GLY A 82 -15.10 -0.53 0.21
C GLY A 82 -14.94 0.81 0.94
N MET A 83 -13.74 1.39 0.99
CA MET A 83 -13.51 2.71 1.57
C MET A 83 -14.19 3.82 0.78
N VAL A 84 -14.08 3.80 -0.55
CA VAL A 84 -14.74 4.79 -1.42
C VAL A 84 -16.27 4.69 -1.28
N LEU A 85 -16.83 3.47 -1.30
CA LEU A 85 -18.26 3.23 -1.07
C LEU A 85 -18.71 3.67 0.32
N ALA A 86 -17.94 3.37 1.37
CA ALA A 86 -18.27 3.79 2.73
C ALA A 86 -18.27 5.32 2.88
N TYR A 87 -17.37 6.01 2.19
CA TYR A 87 -17.35 7.47 2.11
C TYR A 87 -18.58 8.02 1.37
N PHE A 88 -18.92 7.41 0.23
CA PHE A 88 -20.13 7.73 -0.53
C PHE A 88 -21.40 7.57 0.31
N TYR A 89 -21.51 6.45 1.03
CA TYR A 89 -22.69 6.10 1.84
C TYR A 89 -22.87 7.00 3.07
N ARG A 90 -21.77 7.59 3.58
CA ARG A 90 -21.80 8.52 4.71
C ARG A 90 -22.23 9.95 4.36
N GLY A 91 -22.62 10.21 3.11
CA GLY A 91 -23.10 11.52 2.67
C GLY A 91 -22.06 12.38 1.96
N GLY A 92 -20.92 11.79 1.53
CA GLY A 92 -19.90 12.49 0.74
C GLY A 92 -20.38 13.02 -0.61
N ILE A 93 -21.58 12.63 -1.07
CA ILE A 93 -22.22 13.14 -2.30
C ILE A 93 -22.56 14.64 -2.20
N ASN A 94 -22.80 15.16 -1.00
CA ASN A 94 -23.24 16.56 -0.84
C ASN A 94 -22.09 17.58 -0.82
N ASP A 95 -20.83 17.12 -0.78
CA ASP A 95 -19.64 17.97 -0.66
C ASP A 95 -18.60 17.61 -1.73
N ASP A 96 -18.77 18.19 -2.93
CA ASP A 96 -17.94 17.94 -4.12
C ASP A 96 -16.44 18.17 -3.85
N HIS A 97 -16.11 19.14 -3.00
CA HIS A 97 -14.72 19.46 -2.65
C HIS A 97 -14.11 18.44 -1.70
N GLY A 98 -14.89 17.97 -0.72
CA GLY A 98 -14.50 16.91 0.20
C GLY A 98 -14.24 15.58 -0.51
N LEU A 99 -15.06 15.27 -1.52
CA LEU A 99 -14.92 14.05 -2.31
C LEU A 99 -13.64 14.05 -3.16
N LEU A 100 -13.36 15.15 -3.87
CA LEU A 100 -12.16 15.27 -4.70
C LEU A 100 -10.86 15.19 -3.87
N THR A 101 -10.83 15.85 -2.71
CA THR A 101 -9.67 15.82 -1.80
C THR A 101 -9.48 14.44 -1.16
N PHE A 102 -10.58 13.76 -0.80
CA PHE A 102 -10.54 12.37 -0.31
C PHE A 102 -10.02 11.41 -1.38
N LEU A 103 -10.58 11.50 -2.60
CA LEU A 103 -10.24 10.61 -3.70
C LEU A 103 -8.78 10.82 -4.13
N GLY A 104 -8.30 12.06 -4.20
CA GLY A 104 -6.91 12.39 -4.49
C GLY A 104 -5.93 11.82 -3.45
N ALA A 105 -6.23 11.97 -2.16
CA ALA A 105 -5.42 11.39 -1.09
C ALA A 105 -5.43 9.85 -1.14
N PHE A 106 -6.60 9.25 -1.41
CA PHE A 106 -6.74 7.81 -1.56
C PHE A 106 -5.92 7.27 -2.73
N PHE A 107 -6.04 7.84 -3.93
CA PHE A 107 -5.29 7.41 -5.10
C PHE A 107 -3.78 7.58 -4.91
N THR A 108 -3.36 8.73 -4.39
CA THR A 108 -1.94 9.00 -4.14
C THR A 108 -1.35 7.98 -3.16
N GLY A 109 -2.03 7.75 -2.03
CA GLY A 109 -1.63 6.75 -1.03
C GLY A 109 -1.66 5.33 -1.58
N TYR A 110 -2.65 5.01 -2.41
CA TYR A 110 -2.76 3.72 -3.10
C TYR A 110 -1.56 3.48 -4.02
N PHE A 111 -1.23 4.44 -4.89
CA PHE A 111 -0.08 4.35 -5.80
C PHE A 111 1.25 4.23 -5.06
N LEU A 112 1.45 5.03 -4.02
CA LEU A 112 2.63 5.00 -3.17
C LEU A 112 2.85 3.60 -2.58
N CYS A 113 1.80 3.04 -1.97
CA CYS A 113 1.91 1.74 -1.34
C CYS A 113 1.97 0.58 -2.35
N ALA A 114 1.27 0.67 -3.49
CA ALA A 114 1.36 -0.31 -4.56
C ALA A 114 2.77 -0.33 -5.19
N GLY A 115 3.36 0.86 -5.40
CA GLY A 115 4.74 0.99 -5.86
C GLY A 115 5.75 0.41 -4.87
N PHE A 116 5.58 0.67 -3.57
CA PHE A 116 6.41 0.07 -2.52
C PHE A 116 6.29 -1.46 -2.51
N GLU A 117 5.09 -2.00 -2.68
CA GLU A 117 4.83 -3.43 -2.73
C GLU A 117 5.53 -4.10 -3.93
N ILE A 118 5.44 -3.50 -5.12
CA ILE A 118 6.16 -3.96 -6.32
C ILE A 118 7.67 -3.93 -6.08
N TRP A 119 8.21 -2.84 -5.52
CA TRP A 119 9.64 -2.74 -5.21
C TRP A 119 10.11 -3.78 -4.18
N ALA A 120 9.32 -4.01 -3.13
CA ALA A 120 9.60 -5.02 -2.11
C ALA A 120 9.61 -6.45 -2.68
N ILE A 121 8.77 -6.70 -3.68
CA ILE A 121 8.72 -7.96 -4.41
C ILE A 121 9.95 -8.12 -5.30
N PHE A 122 10.27 -7.12 -6.13
CA PHE A 122 11.44 -7.15 -7.01
C PHE A 122 12.74 -7.36 -6.23
N SER A 123 12.90 -6.70 -5.08
CA SER A 123 14.08 -6.89 -4.22
C SER A 123 14.16 -8.29 -3.60
N ASN A 124 13.03 -8.93 -3.29
CA ASN A 124 12.96 -10.32 -2.82
C ASN A 124 13.04 -11.37 -3.94
N LEU A 125 12.69 -11.03 -5.19
CA LEU A 125 12.77 -11.93 -6.36
C LEU A 125 14.15 -11.92 -7.04
N ARG A 126 14.95 -10.85 -6.85
CA ARG A 126 16.33 -10.75 -7.36
C ARG A 126 17.23 -11.95 -7.06
N PRO A 127 17.15 -12.61 -5.88
CA PRO A 127 17.91 -13.84 -5.60
C PRO A 127 17.37 -15.09 -6.32
N PHE A 128 16.09 -15.11 -6.72
CA PHE A 128 15.47 -16.27 -7.39
C PHE A 128 15.83 -16.34 -8.87
N SER A 129 15.92 -15.19 -9.57
CA SER A 129 16.33 -15.15 -10.98
C SER A 129 17.79 -15.58 -11.20
N ALA A 130 18.68 -15.28 -10.25
CA ALA A 130 20.07 -15.73 -10.30
C ALA A 130 20.25 -17.25 -10.22
N LYS A 131 19.25 -17.98 -9.70
CA LYS A 131 19.27 -19.45 -9.58
C LYS A 131 18.76 -20.18 -10.83
N GLN A 132 18.19 -19.45 -11.80
CA GLN A 132 17.64 -20.02 -13.03
C GLN A 132 18.59 -19.97 -14.23
N LEU A 133 19.84 -19.52 -14.07
CA LEU A 133 20.85 -19.77 -15.10
C LEU A 133 21.20 -21.27 -15.09
N PRO A 134 20.89 -22.05 -16.14
CA PRO A 134 21.50 -23.35 -16.29
C PRO A 134 23.00 -23.14 -16.25
N LYS A 135 23.69 -23.92 -15.42
CA LYS A 135 25.14 -24.02 -15.41
C LYS A 135 25.51 -24.51 -16.81
N SER A 136 25.89 -23.59 -17.70
CA SER A 136 26.46 -23.95 -18.99
C SER A 136 27.71 -24.78 -18.69
N GLU A 137 27.69 -26.00 -19.20
CA GLU A 137 28.72 -27.03 -19.10
C GLU A 137 30.14 -26.51 -19.41
#